data_AF-A0A4P5X963-F1
#
_entry.id   AF-A0A4P5X963-F1
#
_cell.length_a   1.000
_cell.length_b   1.000
_cell.length_c   1.000
_cell.angle_alpha   90.00
_cell.angle_beta   90.00
_cell.angle_gamma   90.00
#
_symmetry.space_group_name_H-M   'P 1'
#
loop_
_entity.id
_entity.type
_entity.pdbx_description
1 polymer ?
#
loop_
_entity_poly.entity_id
_entity_poly.type
_entity_poly.pdbx_seq_one_letter_code
_entity_poly.pdbx_strand_id
1 'polypeptide(L)'
;MLVLSRQREETIMIGDDIEITVVDIRGDKVRLGINAPTRIAVHRKEVYEAIKRENEQASTLAGAELGSIKPTIAPKPRLKTDGLTAGHTSVTSSPVVGSIPPKATLSDTSSTQTNATTKLRASQMKGA
;
A
#
# COMPACT_ATOMS: atom_id res chain seq x y z
N MET A 1 22.68 -22.94 -5.02
CA MET A 1 22.97 -21.71 -4.25
C MET A 1 23.99 -20.91 -5.02
N LEU A 2 23.71 -19.64 -5.35
CA LEU A 2 24.64 -18.72 -5.99
C LEU A 2 25.14 -17.72 -4.93
N VAL A 3 26.45 -17.48 -4.86
CA VAL A 3 27.06 -16.58 -3.87
C VAL A 3 27.67 -15.40 -4.61
N LEU A 4 27.26 -14.19 -4.24
CA LEU A 4 27.77 -12.95 -4.78
C LEU A 4 28.23 -12.07 -3.62
N SER A 5 29.46 -11.57 -3.71
CA SER A 5 29.97 -10.58 -2.77
C SER A 5 29.61 -9.18 -3.28
N ARG A 6 28.95 -8.41 -2.42
CA ARG A 6 28.58 -7.01 -2.67
C ARG A 6 29.00 -6.13 -1.49
N GLN A 7 29.32 -4.88 -1.79
CA GLN A 7 29.61 -3.83 -0.82
C GLN A 7 28.34 -3.01 -0.52
N ARG A 8 28.46 -2.04 0.38
CA ARG A 8 27.38 -1.08 0.70
C ARG A 8 26.96 -0.34 -0.58
N GLU A 9 25.66 -0.08 -0.70
CA GLU A 9 25.01 0.60 -1.83
C GLU A 9 25.07 -0.14 -3.18
N GLU A 10 25.70 -1.32 -3.24
CA GLU A 10 25.62 -2.14 -4.42
C GLU A 10 24.30 -2.92 -4.48
N THR A 11 23.90 -3.25 -5.71
CA THR A 11 22.59 -3.83 -6.01
C THR A 11 22.73 -5.12 -6.82
N ILE A 12 21.83 -6.07 -6.56
CA ILE A 12 21.72 -7.36 -7.25
C ILE A 12 20.33 -7.43 -7.89
N MET A 13 20.27 -7.78 -9.17
CA MET A 13 19.00 -8.01 -9.89
C MET A 13 18.69 -9.50 -9.97
N ILE A 14 17.43 -9.87 -9.73
CA ILE A 14 16.90 -11.23 -9.93
C ILE A 14 15.77 -11.16 -10.95
N GLY A 15 16.01 -11.76 -12.13
CA GLY A 15 15.12 -11.58 -13.28
C GLY A 15 15.11 -10.12 -13.72
N ASP A 16 13.94 -9.63 -14.12
CA ASP A 16 13.76 -8.26 -14.63
C ASP A 16 13.01 -7.34 -13.65
N ASP A 17 12.47 -7.89 -12.56
CA ASP A 17 11.53 -7.17 -11.68
C ASP A 17 11.96 -7.06 -10.22
N ILE A 18 12.95 -7.84 -9.79
CA ILE A 18 13.39 -7.85 -8.38
C ILE A 18 14.77 -7.23 -8.28
N GLU A 19 14.87 -6.23 -7.42
CA GLU A 19 16.10 -5.52 -7.11
C GLU A 19 16.41 -5.66 -5.61
N ILE A 20 17.63 -6.08 -5.29
CA ILE A 20 18.10 -6.23 -3.91
C ILE A 20 19.29 -5.30 -3.70
N THR A 21 19.13 -4.32 -2.83
CA THR A 21 20.16 -3.32 -2.52
C THR A 21 20.70 -3.54 -1.12
N VAL A 22 22.03 -3.47 -0.97
CA VAL A 22 22.66 -3.50 0.35
C VAL A 22 22.64 -2.11 0.96
N VAL A 23 21.71 -1.85 1.87
CA VAL A 23 21.49 -0.52 2.47
C VAL A 23 22.58 -0.17 3.49
N ASP A 24 22.94 -1.12 4.35
CA ASP A 24 23.96 -0.91 5.38
C ASP A 24 24.56 -2.24 5.81
N ILE A 25 25.83 -2.22 6.23
CA ILE A 25 26.56 -3.40 6.73
C ILE A 25 27.11 -3.03 8.10
N ARG A 26 26.60 -3.63 9.17
CA ARG A 26 27.03 -3.37 10.55
C ARG A 26 27.60 -4.65 11.16
N GLY A 27 28.93 -4.78 11.12
CA GLY A 27 29.60 -6.00 11.58
C GLY A 27 29.02 -7.21 10.85
N ASP A 28 28.37 -8.10 11.60
CA ASP A 28 27.78 -9.33 11.09
C ASP A 28 26.34 -9.17 10.55
N LYS A 29 25.71 -8.01 10.78
CA LYS A 29 24.32 -7.75 10.36
C LYS A 29 24.30 -6.90 9.11
N VAL A 30 23.54 -7.36 8.11
CA VAL A 30 23.34 -6.64 6.85
C VAL A 30 21.89 -6.17 6.75
N ARG A 31 21.69 -4.92 6.36
CA ARG A 31 20.38 -4.38 5.99
C ARG A 31 20.21 -4.51 4.48
N LEU A 32 19.20 -5.26 4.08
CA LEU A 32 18.85 -5.47 2.69
C LEU A 32 17.56 -4.70 2.38
N GLY A 33 17.61 -3.87 1.35
CA GLY A 33 16.43 -3.32 0.69
C GLY A 33 16.02 -4.29 -0.40
N ILE A 34 14.74 -4.65 -0.46
CA ILE A 34 14.19 -5.52 -1.50
C ILE A 34 13.09 -4.71 -2.17
N ASN A 35 13.27 -4.43 -3.46
CA ASN A 35 12.27 -3.82 -4.31
C ASN A 35 11.74 -4.90 -5.24
N ALA A 36 10.47 -5.23 -5.11
CA ALA A 36 9.81 -6.24 -5.91
C ALA A 36 8.36 -5.79 -6.18
N PRO A 37 7.78 -6.14 -7.34
CA PRO A 37 6.40 -5.81 -7.67
C PRO A 37 5.42 -6.56 -6.74
N THR A 38 4.23 -6.01 -6.54
CA THR A 38 3.18 -6.54 -5.64
C THR A 38 2.76 -7.98 -5.94
N ARG A 39 2.98 -8.44 -7.18
CA ARG A 39 2.70 -9.83 -7.58
C ARG A 39 3.62 -10.85 -6.89
N ILE A 40 4.79 -10.44 -6.42
CA ILE A 40 5.77 -11.28 -5.72
C ILE A 40 5.76 -10.90 -4.24
N ALA A 41 5.29 -11.82 -3.40
CA ALA A 41 5.28 -11.61 -1.96
C ALA A 41 6.70 -11.80 -1.38
N VAL A 42 7.18 -10.81 -0.62
CA VAL A 42 8.47 -10.87 0.07
C VAL A 42 8.22 -11.14 1.55
N HIS A 43 8.66 -12.30 2.01
CA HIS A 43 8.54 -12.70 3.42
C HIS A 43 9.90 -13.10 3.98
N ARG A 44 10.03 -12.96 5.30
CA ARG A 44 11.16 -13.55 6.02
C ARG A 44 11.01 -15.06 6.03
N LYS A 45 12.11 -15.80 5.89
CA LYS A 45 12.09 -17.26 5.72
C LYS A 45 11.34 -17.97 6.85
N GLU A 46 11.58 -17.57 8.08
CA GLU A 46 10.97 -18.14 9.28
C GLU A 46 9.46 -17.94 9.33
N VAL A 47 8.98 -16.77 8.86
CA VAL A 47 7.54 -16.46 8.82
C VAL A 47 6.87 -17.31 7.75
N TYR A 48 7.50 -17.44 6.58
CA TYR A 48 6.98 -18.26 5.49
C TYR A 48 6.88 -19.74 5.88
N GLU A 49 7.91 -20.29 6.52
CA GLU A 49 7.91 -21.68 6.98
C GLU A 49 6.85 -21.95 8.05
N ALA A 50 6.64 -21.01 8.98
CA ALA A 50 5.60 -21.12 10.00
C ALA A 50 4.20 -21.17 9.37
N ILE A 51 3.90 -20.25 8.45
CA ILE A 51 2.60 -20.20 7.75
C ILE A 51 2.37 -21.48 6.94
N LYS A 52 3.40 -21.95 6.22
CA LYS A 52 3.28 -23.16 5.41
C LYS A 52 2.96 -24.38 6.27
N ARG A 53 3.65 -24.55 7.40
CA ARG A 53 3.42 -25.65 8.34
C ARG A 53 2.01 -25.62 8.91
N GLU A 54 1.53 -24.44 9.32
CA GLU A 54 0.17 -24.28 9.85
C GLU A 54 -0.88 -24.62 8.79
N ASN A 55 -0.69 -24.14 7.55
CA ASN A 55 -1.61 -24.45 6.44
C ASN A 55 -1.65 -25.96 6.12
N GLU A 56 -0.51 -26.65 6.19
CA GLU A 56 -0.44 -28.11 6.00
C GLU A 56 -1.19 -28.85 7.13
N GLN A 57 -1.07 -28.41 8.38
CA GLN A 57 -1.82 -28.98 9.51
C GLN A 57 -3.32 -28.74 9.39
N ALA A 58 -3.73 -27.51 9.07
CA ALA A 58 -5.13 -27.16 8.85
C ALA A 58 -5.74 -27.94 7.68
N SER A 59 -4.99 -28.14 6.59
CA SER A 59 -5.43 -28.93 5.43
C SER A 59 -5.63 -30.40 5.79
N THR A 60 -4.83 -30.94 6.71
CA THR A 60 -4.96 -32.33 7.18
C THR A 60 -6.16 -32.51 8.12
N LEU A 61 -6.49 -31.49 8.93
CA LEU A 61 -7.60 -31.52 9.89
C LEU A 61 -8.98 -31.30 9.24
N ALA A 62 -9.05 -30.68 8.07
CA ALA A 62 -10.30 -30.36 7.38
C ALA A 62 -11.14 -31.59 6.97
N GLY A 63 -10.56 -32.79 6.92
CA GLY A 63 -11.29 -34.02 6.57
C GLY A 63 -12.01 -34.70 7.75
N ALA A 64 -11.52 -34.52 8.98
CA ALA A 64 -11.96 -35.34 10.13
C ALA A 64 -12.95 -34.64 11.08
N GLU A 65 -12.92 -33.30 11.17
CA GLU A 65 -13.63 -32.55 12.22
C GLU A 65 -14.71 -31.58 11.67
N LEU A 66 -15.13 -31.73 10.41
CA LEU A 66 -16.14 -30.82 9.82
C LEU A 66 -17.57 -31.03 10.37
N GLY A 67 -17.83 -32.16 11.03
CA GLY A 67 -19.16 -32.52 11.55
C GLY A 67 -19.58 -31.77 12.83
N SER A 68 -18.64 -31.20 13.57
CA SER A 68 -18.89 -30.58 14.89
C SER A 68 -18.99 -29.06 14.85
N ILE A 69 -18.67 -28.44 13.71
CA ILE A 69 -18.58 -26.98 13.57
C ILE A 69 -19.95 -26.45 13.12
N LYS A 70 -20.77 -25.96 14.06
CA LYS A 70 -21.99 -25.23 13.73
C LYS A 70 -21.61 -23.84 13.17
N PRO A 71 -22.01 -23.46 11.95
CA PRO A 71 -21.76 -22.12 11.44
C PRO A 71 -22.68 -21.11 12.15
N THR A 72 -22.15 -20.40 13.15
CA THR A 72 -22.86 -19.34 13.90
C THR A 72 -22.89 -17.99 13.15
N ILE A 73 -22.64 -17.99 11.84
CA ILE A 73 -22.68 -16.77 11.03
C ILE A 73 -24.13 -16.55 10.57
N ALA A 74 -24.92 -15.89 11.41
CA ALA A 74 -26.25 -15.44 11.02
C ALA A 74 -26.13 -14.29 10.00
N PRO A 75 -26.70 -14.42 8.79
CA PRO A 75 -26.79 -13.28 7.88
C PRO A 75 -27.71 -12.22 8.50
N LYS A 76 -27.18 -11.02 8.74
CA LYS A 76 -27.98 -9.88 9.21
C LYS A 76 -29.14 -9.65 8.23
N PRO A 77 -30.40 -9.54 8.70
CA PRO A 77 -31.52 -9.27 7.81
C PRO A 77 -31.35 -7.88 7.19
N ARG A 78 -31.29 -7.82 5.85
CA ARG A 78 -31.40 -6.56 5.11
C ARG A 78 -32.82 -6.04 5.35
N LEU A 79 -32.93 -4.96 6.12
CA LEU A 79 -34.18 -4.21 6.30
C LEU A 79 -34.68 -3.80 4.92
N LYS A 80 -35.90 -4.24 4.58
CA LYS A 80 -36.63 -3.77 3.39
C LYS A 80 -36.95 -2.30 3.62
N THR A 81 -36.43 -1.43 2.76
CA THR A 81 -36.92 -0.05 2.64
C THR A 81 -38.25 -0.11 1.88
N ASP A 82 -39.34 -0.30 2.62
CA ASP A 82 -40.68 -0.22 2.06
C ASP A 82 -41.00 1.25 1.73
N GLY A 83 -41.07 1.53 0.43
CA GLY A 83 -41.89 2.57 -0.20
C GLY A 83 -41.73 4.02 0.27
N LEU A 84 -40.92 4.79 -0.45
CA LEU A 84 -41.28 6.17 -0.80
C LEU A 84 -41.25 6.32 -2.32
N THR A 85 -42.44 6.52 -2.88
CA THR A 85 -42.72 6.75 -4.29
C THR A 85 -42.55 8.23 -4.62
N ALA A 86 -41.69 8.53 -5.59
CA ALA A 86 -41.77 9.63 -6.57
C ALA A 86 -40.38 9.74 -7.20
N GLY A 87 -40.11 9.54 -8.48
CA GLY A 87 -40.88 9.23 -9.67
C GLY A 87 -39.89 9.26 -10.84
N HIS A 88 -40.43 9.08 -12.05
CA HIS A 88 -39.89 9.63 -13.29
C HIS A 88 -38.73 8.86 -13.97
N THR A 89 -39.16 8.13 -14.99
CA THR A 89 -38.56 7.97 -16.33
C THR A 89 -37.38 7.02 -16.50
N SER A 90 -37.74 5.86 -17.06
CA SER A 90 -36.99 5.10 -18.04
C SER A 90 -36.25 5.98 -19.05
N VAL A 91 -34.92 5.87 -19.08
CA VAL A 91 -34.09 6.23 -20.24
C VAL A 91 -33.15 5.05 -20.43
N THR A 92 -33.55 4.09 -21.27
CA THR A 92 -33.10 3.96 -22.67
C THR A 92 -31.60 3.74 -22.76
N SER A 93 -31.28 2.48 -23.08
CA SER A 93 -30.08 2.00 -23.74
C SER A 93 -29.27 3.06 -24.51
N SER A 94 -27.97 3.18 -24.21
CA SER A 94 -26.88 3.14 -25.21
C SER A 94 -25.51 3.30 -24.53
N PRO A 95 -24.51 2.45 -24.85
CA PRO A 95 -23.12 2.72 -24.56
C PRO A 95 -22.57 3.63 -25.66
N VAL A 96 -22.27 4.89 -25.35
CA VAL A 96 -21.55 5.77 -26.28
C VAL A 96 -20.06 5.72 -25.95
N VAL A 97 -19.33 5.06 -26.85
CA VAL A 97 -17.90 5.26 -27.09
C VAL A 97 -17.68 6.75 -27.37
N GLY A 98 -16.76 7.37 -26.65
CA GLY A 98 -16.48 8.81 -26.78
C GLY A 98 -15.12 9.18 -26.23
N SER A 99 -14.10 8.84 -27.00
CA SER A 99 -12.74 9.38 -26.96
C SER A 99 -12.69 10.89 -26.72
N ILE A 100 -11.89 11.35 -25.74
CA ILE A 100 -11.44 12.75 -25.65
C ILE A 100 -9.91 12.75 -25.35
N PRO A 101 -9.11 13.47 -26.17
CA PRO A 101 -7.64 13.36 -26.22
C PRO A 101 -6.90 14.19 -25.15
N PRO A 102 -5.57 13.95 -24.96
CA PRO A 102 -4.74 14.80 -24.11
C PRO A 102 -4.05 15.91 -24.92
N LYS A 103 -4.09 17.17 -24.47
CA LYS A 103 -3.01 18.15 -24.78
C LYS A 103 -3.05 19.47 -24.00
N ALA A 104 -1.84 20.04 -23.90
CA ALA A 104 -1.43 21.40 -23.53
C ALA A 104 -1.30 21.65 -22.02
N THR A 105 -0.11 21.64 -21.40
CA THR A 105 1.13 22.41 -21.60
C THR A 105 1.01 23.89 -21.20
N LEU A 106 1.59 24.19 -20.02
CA LEU A 106 2.37 25.37 -19.58
C LEU A 106 1.89 26.80 -19.91
N SER A 107 1.66 27.61 -18.87
CA SER A 107 2.25 28.95 -18.65
C SER A 107 1.67 29.51 -17.33
N ASP A 108 2.46 29.73 -16.29
CA ASP A 108 3.37 30.84 -16.00
C ASP A 108 2.71 32.15 -15.50
N THR A 109 3.28 32.67 -14.42
CA THR A 109 3.28 34.06 -13.92
C THR A 109 2.16 34.64 -13.02
N SER A 110 2.60 35.02 -11.81
CA SER A 110 2.35 36.28 -11.08
C SER A 110 1.17 36.42 -10.11
N SER A 111 1.53 36.66 -8.83
CA SER A 111 0.92 37.57 -7.82
C SER A 111 1.24 37.02 -6.42
N THR A 112 2.27 37.48 -5.69
CA THR A 112 2.38 38.72 -4.90
C THR A 112 1.22 38.97 -3.92
N GLN A 113 1.46 38.68 -2.63
CA GLN A 113 1.00 39.38 -1.41
C GLN A 113 1.56 38.56 -0.22
N THR A 114 2.68 38.89 0.41
CA THR A 114 2.93 40.00 1.36
C THR A 114 1.88 40.09 2.47
N ASN A 115 2.28 39.68 3.68
CA ASN A 115 1.93 40.25 4.99
C ASN A 115 2.90 39.59 6.00
N ALA A 116 4.06 40.17 6.30
CA ALA A 116 4.30 41.26 7.24
C ALA A 116 3.82 40.96 8.67
N THR A 117 4.76 41.08 9.62
CA THR A 117 4.61 41.19 11.09
C THR A 117 4.94 39.93 11.89
N THR A 118 6.22 39.81 12.30
CA THR A 118 6.62 39.60 13.71
C THR A 118 8.15 39.69 13.80
N LYS A 119 8.66 40.92 13.93
CA LYS A 119 9.93 41.22 14.60
C LYS A 119 9.72 42.50 15.38
N LEU A 120 9.48 42.39 16.68
CA LEU A 120 9.61 43.51 17.60
C LEU A 120 10.61 43.13 18.70
N ARG A 121 11.75 43.81 18.62
CA ARG A 121 12.60 44.27 19.72
C ARG A 121 13.37 43.23 20.53
N ALA A 122 14.59 43.03 20.07
CA ALA A 122 15.75 43.26 20.91
C ALA A 122 15.74 44.72 21.42
N SER A 123 15.59 44.90 22.73
CA SER A 123 16.03 46.11 23.46
C SER A 123 15.99 45.81 24.95
N GLN A 124 17.14 45.41 25.50
CA GLN A 124 17.62 45.80 26.83
C GLN A 124 19.03 45.24 27.05
N MET A 125 20.03 45.96 26.54
CA MET A 125 21.23 46.24 27.34
C MET A 125 20.89 47.46 28.19
N LYS A 126 20.87 47.31 29.51
CA LYS A 126 21.29 48.30 30.53
C LYS A 126 20.93 47.78 31.92
N GLY A 127 21.93 47.63 32.77
CA GLY A 127 21.80 47.92 34.20
C GLY A 127 22.15 46.79 35.15
N ALA A 128 23.25 47.02 35.88
CA ALA A 128 23.71 46.40 37.14
C ALA A 128 24.36 45.02 37.04
#